data_AF-A0A432IV74-F1
#
_entry.id   AF-A0A432IV74-F1
#
_cell.length_a   1.000
_cell.length_b   1.000
_cell.length_c   1.000
_cell.angle_alpha   90.00
_cell.angle_beta   90.00
_cell.angle_gamma   90.00
#
_symmetry.space_group_name_H-M   'P 1'
#
loop_
_entity.id
_entity.type
_entity.pdbx_description
1 polymer ?
#
loop_
_entity_poly.entity_id
_entity_poly.type
_entity_poly.pdbx_seq_one_letter_code
_entity_poly.pdbx_strand_id
1 'polypeptide(L)'
;IIINEKKLEGSASFKNIKKQITFLDTVYENQDEWTAGSNINEINNNLKKIVQILGINSTQYDKCLNDEVISDKILNGRIDGHQKYSINSTPTIIINEKKLEGPVSFKNIKKKIEKLI
;
A
#
# COMPACT_ATOMS: atom_id res chain seq x y z
N ILE A 1 -0.99 -5.75 5.96
CA ILE A 1 -2.38 -5.44 5.54
C ILE A 1 -3.30 -5.74 6.72
N ILE A 2 -4.12 -4.79 7.15
CA ILE A 2 -5.09 -4.97 8.25
C ILE A 2 -6.49 -4.95 7.65
N ILE A 3 -7.26 -6.01 7.89
CA ILE A 3 -8.63 -6.20 7.41
C ILE A 3 -9.57 -6.24 8.61
N ASN A 4 -10.49 -5.28 8.68
CA ASN A 4 -11.50 -5.15 9.73
C ASN A 4 -12.90 -5.10 9.09
N GLU A 5 -13.88 -5.80 9.68
CA GLU A 5 -15.25 -5.95 9.17
C GLU A 5 -15.95 -4.60 8.90
N LYS A 6 -15.72 -3.58 9.74
CA LYS A 6 -16.33 -2.24 9.59
C LYS A 6 -15.88 -1.44 8.35
N LYS A 7 -14.85 -1.88 7.62
CA LYS A 7 -14.30 -1.15 6.46
C LYS A 7 -15.08 -1.39 5.15
N LEU A 8 -16.09 -2.25 5.17
CA LEU A 8 -16.80 -2.70 3.96
C LEU A 8 -18.04 -1.85 3.59
N GLU A 9 -18.44 -0.88 4.40
CA GLU A 9 -19.68 -0.11 4.20
C GLU A 9 -19.40 1.36 3.80
N GLY A 10 -19.63 1.72 2.53
CA GLY A 10 -19.67 3.13 2.09
C GLY A 10 -19.56 3.36 0.57
N SER A 11 -20.62 3.88 -0.07
CA SER A 11 -20.71 3.98 -1.54
C SER A 11 -19.89 5.12 -2.18
N ALA A 12 -19.69 6.25 -1.48
CA ALA A 12 -18.80 7.34 -1.91
C ALA A 12 -17.30 6.95 -1.91
N SER A 13 -16.97 5.87 -1.19
CA SER A 13 -15.63 5.29 -1.12
C SER A 13 -15.21 4.63 -2.45
N PHE A 14 -16.15 4.06 -3.21
CA PHE A 14 -15.81 3.20 -4.37
C PHE A 14 -15.11 3.93 -5.52
N LYS A 15 -15.48 5.18 -5.84
CA LYS A 15 -14.82 5.94 -6.93
C LYS A 15 -13.36 6.24 -6.57
N ASN A 16 -13.08 6.51 -5.30
CA ASN A 16 -11.73 6.74 -4.80
C ASN A 16 -10.95 5.42 -4.71
N ILE A 17 -11.61 4.33 -4.29
CA ILE A 17 -11.03 2.98 -4.28
C ILE A 17 -10.59 2.54 -5.68
N LYS A 18 -11.41 2.74 -6.73
CA LYS A 18 -11.03 2.35 -8.09
C LYS A 18 -9.77 3.09 -8.55
N LYS A 19 -9.70 4.40 -8.32
CA LYS A 19 -8.50 5.21 -8.64
C LYS A 19 -7.29 4.74 -7.83
N GLN A 20 -7.47 4.43 -6.55
CA GLN A 20 -6.42 3.93 -5.69
C GLN A 20 -5.90 2.55 -6.14
N ILE A 21 -6.80 1.63 -6.49
CA ILE A 21 -6.44 0.29 -7.00
C ILE A 21 -5.66 0.44 -8.29
N THR A 22 -6.17 1.19 -9.28
CA THR A 22 -5.44 1.43 -10.54
C THR A 22 -4.06 2.03 -10.28
N PHE A 23 -3.94 2.97 -9.33
CA PHE A 23 -2.65 3.53 -8.97
C PHE A 23 -1.70 2.47 -8.40
N LEU A 24 -2.17 1.66 -7.44
CA LEU A 24 -1.34 0.61 -6.84
C LEU A 24 -0.96 -0.46 -7.86
N ASP A 25 -1.91 -0.92 -8.68
CA ASP A 25 -1.67 -1.91 -9.72
C ASP A 25 -0.58 -1.44 -10.68
N THR A 26 -0.71 -0.23 -11.23
CA THR A 26 0.32 0.33 -12.14
C THR A 26 1.69 0.46 -11.45
N VAL A 27 1.75 0.88 -10.18
CA VAL A 27 3.02 0.98 -9.46
C VAL A 27 3.64 -0.40 -9.20
N TYR A 28 2.85 -1.41 -8.81
CA TYR A 28 3.39 -2.74 -8.53
C TYR A 28 3.68 -3.57 -9.78
N GLU A 29 2.89 -3.42 -10.85
CA GLU A 29 3.15 -4.06 -12.15
C GLU A 29 4.49 -3.60 -12.75
N ASN A 30 4.86 -2.34 -12.53
CA ASN A 30 6.12 -1.77 -13.03
C ASN A 30 7.21 -1.73 -11.95
N GLN A 31 7.10 -2.53 -10.88
CA GLN A 31 8.02 -2.47 -9.74
C GLN A 31 9.48 -2.71 -10.14
N ASP A 32 9.74 -3.72 -10.95
CA ASP A 32 11.09 -4.03 -11.41
C ASP A 32 11.70 -2.88 -12.23
N GLU A 33 10.87 -2.10 -12.94
CA GLU A 33 11.32 -0.94 -13.71
C GLU A 33 11.63 0.25 -12.80
N TRP A 34 10.69 0.66 -11.95
CA TRP A 34 10.91 1.89 -11.17
C TRP A 34 11.89 1.73 -10.02
N THR A 35 12.08 0.50 -9.54
CA THR A 35 13.10 0.19 -8.53
C THR A 35 14.49 -0.01 -9.12
N ALA A 36 14.62 -0.13 -10.44
CA ALA A 36 15.91 -0.24 -11.11
C ALA A 36 16.66 1.11 -11.06
N GLY A 37 17.50 1.28 -10.07
CA GLY A 37 18.37 2.46 -9.92
C GLY A 37 19.51 2.20 -8.96
N SER A 38 20.65 2.84 -9.20
CA SER A 38 21.84 2.73 -8.36
C SER A 38 21.76 3.59 -7.10
N ASN A 39 20.86 4.58 -7.10
CA ASN A 39 20.68 5.52 -6.01
C ASN A 39 19.22 6.02 -5.94
N ILE A 40 18.89 6.70 -4.84
CA ILE A 40 17.52 7.15 -4.55
C ILE A 40 16.99 8.15 -5.57
N ASN A 41 17.85 8.99 -6.18
CA ASN A 41 17.40 9.97 -7.16
C ASN A 41 16.96 9.29 -8.46
N GLU A 42 17.70 8.27 -8.91
CA GLU A 42 17.30 7.45 -10.06
C GLU A 42 15.97 6.73 -9.80
N ILE A 43 15.83 6.09 -8.65
CA ILE A 43 14.59 5.39 -8.25
C ILE A 43 13.41 6.37 -8.20
N ASN A 44 13.59 7.54 -7.57
CA ASN A 44 12.56 8.57 -7.50
C ASN A 44 12.19 9.11 -8.88
N ASN A 45 13.16 9.26 -9.79
CA ASN A 45 12.89 9.71 -11.16
C ASN A 45 12.15 8.65 -11.97
N ASN A 46 12.47 7.37 -11.78
CA ASN A 46 11.74 6.29 -12.47
C ASN A 46 10.31 6.18 -11.94
N LEU A 47 10.11 6.23 -10.62
CA LEU A 47 8.77 6.25 -10.03
C LEU A 47 7.96 7.46 -10.50
N LYS A 48 8.59 8.64 -10.61
CA LYS A 48 7.96 9.86 -11.15
C LYS A 48 7.41 9.64 -12.57
N LYS A 49 8.15 8.95 -13.44
CA LYS A 49 7.69 8.63 -14.81
C LYS A 49 6.47 7.72 -14.79
N ILE A 50 6.44 6.69 -13.94
CA ILE A 50 5.30 5.78 -13.81
C ILE A 50 4.04 6.53 -13.38
N VAL A 51 4.13 7.35 -12.33
CA VAL A 51 2.95 8.04 -11.79
C VAL A 51 2.46 9.21 -12.67
N GLN A 52 3.31 9.76 -13.54
CA GLN A 52 2.91 10.75 -14.54
C GLN A 52 1.90 10.19 -15.54
N ILE A 53 2.00 8.91 -15.90
CA ILE A 53 1.02 8.21 -16.77
C ILE A 53 -0.38 8.20 -16.12
N LEU A 54 -0.42 8.25 -14.79
CA LEU A 54 -1.65 8.29 -13.99
C LEU A 54 -2.17 9.73 -13.74
N GLY A 55 -1.57 10.73 -14.39
CA GLY A 55 -1.97 12.13 -14.32
C GLY A 55 -1.43 12.91 -13.12
N ILE A 56 -0.41 12.39 -12.42
CA ILE A 56 0.30 13.13 -11.36
C ILE A 56 1.42 13.93 -12.00
N ASN A 57 1.30 15.26 -11.98
CA ASN A 57 2.33 16.12 -12.58
C ASN A 57 3.59 16.21 -11.69
N SER A 58 4.68 16.72 -12.27
CA SER A 58 5.97 16.83 -11.57
C SER A 58 5.89 17.63 -10.28
N THR A 59 5.20 18.77 -10.27
CA THR A 59 5.05 19.63 -9.09
C THR A 59 4.29 18.91 -7.97
N GLN A 60 3.24 18.17 -8.30
CA GLN A 60 2.49 17.37 -7.34
C GLN A 60 3.33 16.24 -6.76
N TYR A 61 4.11 15.56 -7.60
CA TYR A 61 5.03 14.51 -7.16
C TYR A 61 6.09 15.05 -6.20
N ASP A 62 6.78 16.12 -6.60
CA ASP A 62 7.86 16.71 -5.80
C ASP A 62 7.32 17.28 -4.48
N LYS A 63 6.11 17.84 -4.48
CA LYS A 63 5.43 18.25 -3.24
C LYS A 63 5.14 17.07 -2.32
N CYS A 64 4.62 15.96 -2.86
CA CYS A 64 4.31 14.75 -2.09
C CYS A 64 5.58 14.11 -1.49
N LEU A 65 6.65 14.02 -2.30
CA LEU A 65 7.91 13.41 -1.90
C LEU A 65 8.59 14.16 -0.75
N ASN A 66 8.42 15.48 -0.69
CA ASN A 66 9.02 16.35 0.33
C ASN A 66 8.05 16.75 1.45
N ASP A 67 6.87 16.14 1.54
CA ASP A 67 5.90 16.44 2.59
C ASP A 67 6.24 15.66 3.87
N GLU A 68 6.89 16.35 4.82
CA GLU A 68 7.30 15.77 6.11
C GLU A 68 6.12 15.27 6.94
N VAL A 69 4.96 15.94 6.86
CA VAL A 69 3.76 15.52 7.60
C VAL A 69 3.26 14.17 7.09
N ILE A 70 3.31 13.95 5.78
CA ILE A 70 2.98 12.65 5.18
C ILE A 70 4.04 11.61 5.55
N SER A 71 5.33 11.96 5.48
CA SER A 71 6.44 11.08 5.84
C SER A 71 6.32 10.57 7.29
N ASP A 72 6.11 11.47 8.24
CA ASP A 72 5.95 11.16 9.66
C ASP A 72 4.73 10.28 9.90
N LYS A 73 3.62 10.55 9.20
CA LYS A 73 2.42 9.72 9.30
C LYS A 73 2.67 8.29 8.80
N ILE A 74 3.43 8.11 7.71
CA ILE A 74 3.79 6.79 7.19
C ILE A 74 4.73 6.08 8.16
N LEU A 75 5.74 6.78 8.69
CA LEU A 75 6.70 6.23 9.65
C LEU A 75 6.00 5.77 10.93
N ASN A 76 5.17 6.62 11.53
CA ASN A 76 4.41 6.29 12.73
C ASN A 76 3.44 5.13 12.48
N GLY A 77 2.77 5.10 11.33
CA GLY A 77 1.93 3.95 10.96
C GLY A 77 2.70 2.62 10.86
N ARG A 78 3.97 2.65 10.42
CA ARG A 78 4.85 1.47 10.44
C ARG A 78 5.25 1.09 11.87
N ILE A 79 5.61 2.05 12.71
CA ILE A 79 5.98 1.84 14.12
C ILE A 79 4.81 1.23 14.89
N ASP A 80 3.62 1.83 14.78
CA ASP A 80 2.41 1.34 15.44
C ASP A 80 2.07 -0.09 15.02
N GLY A 81 2.16 -0.38 13.71
CA GLY A 81 1.93 -1.72 13.19
C GLY A 81 2.94 -2.75 13.72
N HIS A 82 4.22 -2.37 13.80
CA HIS A 82 5.27 -3.22 14.35
C HIS A 82 5.06 -3.47 15.86
N GLN A 83 4.82 -2.42 16.65
CA GLN A 83 4.61 -2.51 18.10
C GLN A 83 3.36 -3.31 18.46
N LYS A 84 2.25 -3.09 17.72
CA LYS A 84 0.97 -3.72 18.03
C LYS A 84 0.88 -5.18 17.62
N TYR A 85 1.50 -5.57 16.49
CA TYR A 85 1.31 -6.90 15.90
C TYR A 85 2.61 -7.69 15.70
N SER A 86 3.74 -7.19 16.19
CA SER A 86 5.07 -7.80 16.05
C SER A 86 5.35 -8.19 14.60
N ILE A 87 5.18 -7.23 13.68
CA ILE A 87 5.39 -7.45 12.24
C ILE A 87 6.89 -7.50 11.96
N ASN A 88 7.39 -8.65 11.53
CA ASN A 88 8.80 -8.90 11.25
C ASN A 88 9.12 -9.12 9.76
N SER A 89 8.11 -9.33 8.92
CA SER A 89 8.27 -9.50 7.47
C SER A 89 7.05 -9.02 6.69
N THR A 90 7.25 -8.77 5.40
CA THR A 90 6.19 -8.42 4.45
C THR A 90 6.09 -9.50 3.36
N PRO A 91 4.88 -9.89 2.94
CA PRO A 91 3.58 -9.45 3.45
C PRO A 91 3.19 -10.12 4.77
N THR A 92 2.62 -9.34 5.71
CA THR A 92 1.88 -9.83 6.89
C THR A 92 0.43 -9.37 6.80
N ILE A 93 -0.52 -10.28 7.01
CA ILE A 93 -1.97 -9.99 7.02
C ILE A 93 -2.49 -10.11 8.45
N ILE A 94 -3.24 -9.10 8.90
CA ILE A 94 -3.99 -9.08 10.15
C ILE A 94 -5.47 -9.05 9.80
N ILE A 95 -6.27 -9.95 10.35
CA ILE A 95 -7.72 -10.00 10.15
C ILE A 95 -8.39 -10.01 11.53
N ASN A 96 -9.23 -9.02 11.80
CA ASN A 96 -9.88 -8.82 13.11
C ASN A 96 -8.87 -8.90 14.27
N GLU A 97 -7.83 -8.06 14.21
CA GLU A 97 -6.76 -7.96 15.21
C GLU A 97 -5.89 -9.22 15.40
N LYS A 98 -6.07 -10.26 14.57
CA LYS A 98 -5.27 -11.50 14.64
C LYS A 98 -4.41 -11.67 13.39
N LYS A 99 -3.15 -12.06 13.59
CA LYS A 99 -2.25 -12.40 12.48
C LYS A 99 -2.79 -13.62 11.73
N LEU A 100 -2.76 -13.57 10.40
CA LEU A 100 -3.07 -14.71 9.56
C LEU A 100 -1.91 -15.70 9.66
N GLU A 101 -2.15 -16.84 10.26
CA GLU A 101 -1.18 -17.93 10.34
C GLU A 101 -1.08 -18.70 9.01
N GLY A 102 0.13 -19.14 8.68
CA GLY A 102 0.41 -19.94 7.49
C GLY A 102 0.66 -19.12 6.21
N PRO A 103 0.72 -19.79 5.03
CA PRO A 103 1.11 -19.13 3.78
C PRO A 103 0.15 -18.02 3.38
N VAL A 104 0.70 -16.84 3.10
CA VAL A 104 -0.04 -15.65 2.63
C VAL A 104 -0.32 -15.76 1.13
N SER A 105 -1.18 -16.72 0.76
CA SER A 105 -1.69 -16.85 -0.61
C SER A 105 -3.09 -16.23 -0.73
N PHE A 106 -3.44 -15.72 -1.91
CA PHE A 106 -4.78 -15.22 -2.17
C PHE A 106 -5.86 -16.26 -1.81
N LYS A 107 -5.64 -17.54 -2.15
CA LYS A 107 -6.54 -18.64 -1.81
C LYS A 107 -6.78 -18.75 -0.30
N ASN A 108 -5.73 -18.64 0.52
CA ASN A 108 -5.84 -18.74 1.97
C ASN A 108 -6.51 -17.50 2.58
N ILE A 109 -6.17 -16.31 2.09
CA ILE A 109 -6.79 -15.05 2.50
C ILE A 109 -8.29 -15.09 2.19
N LYS A 110 -8.67 -15.43 0.95
CA LYS A 110 -10.06 -15.56 0.50
C LYS A 110 -10.84 -16.52 1.39
N LYS A 111 -10.32 -17.75 1.60
CA LYS A 111 -10.95 -18.75 2.46
C LYS A 111 -11.14 -18.27 3.91
N LYS A 112 -10.22 -17.45 4.42
CA LYS A 112 -10.33 -16.90 5.79
C LYS A 112 -11.39 -15.82 5.86
N ILE A 113 -11.48 -14.94 4.85
CA ILE A 113 -12.51 -13.88 4.75
C ILE A 113 -13.90 -14.50 4.57
N GLU A 114 -14.07 -15.48 3.69
CA GLU A 114 -15.36 -16.16 3.45
C GLU A 114 -15.92 -16.89 4.69
N LYS A 115 -15.09 -17.16 5.70
CA LYS A 115 -15.55 -17.73 6.98
C LYS A 115 -16.03 -16.68 7.99
N LEU A 116 -15.81 -15.40 7.71
CA LEU A 116 -16.18 -14.27 8.57
C LEU A 116 -17.48 -13.60 8.12
N ILE A 117 -17.95 -13.92 6.92
CA ILE A 117 -19.22 -13.49 6.32
C ILE A 117 -20.20 -14.65 6.42
#